data_AF-A0AA40ETS9-F1
#
_entry.id   AF-A0AA40ETS9-F1
#
_cell.length_a   1.000
_cell.length_b   1.000
_cell.length_c   1.000
_cell.angle_alpha   90.00
_cell.angle_beta   90.00
_cell.angle_gamma   90.00
#
_symmetry.space_group_name_H-M   'P 1'
#
loop_
_entity.id
_entity.type
_entity.pdbx_description
1 polymer ?
#
loop_
_entity_poly.entity_id
_entity_poly.type
_entity_poly.pdbx_seq_one_letter_code
_entity_poly.pdbx_strand_id
1 'polypeptide(L)' 'SVMHALEIARESEEGATEPTVVKIIGEAYNKIWNKVATRPDIYLMSSKEFSVFNYFQDSWPDKQIARKAVARYWDNA' A
#
# COMPACT_ATOMS: atom_id res chain seq x y z
N SER A 1 -9.99 7.68 -8.68
CA SER A 1 -8.88 8.09 -7.79
C SER A 1 -8.27 6.83 -7.18
N VAL A 2 -7.11 6.91 -6.51
CA VAL A 2 -6.50 5.71 -5.86
C VAL A 2 -7.41 5.11 -4.80
N MET A 3 -8.03 5.94 -3.95
CA MET A 3 -8.93 5.44 -2.90
C MET A 3 -10.19 4.78 -3.47
N HIS A 4 -10.77 5.36 -4.53
CA HIS A 4 -11.92 4.76 -5.19
C HIS A 4 -11.59 3.42 -5.87
N ALA A 5 -10.43 3.32 -6.52
CA ALA A 5 -9.98 2.05 -7.10
C ALA A 5 -9.74 1.00 -6.00
N LEU A 6 -9.20 1.42 -4.85
CA LEU A 6 -8.99 0.54 -3.71
C LEU A 6 -10.31 0.07 -3.08
N GLU A 7 -11.36 0.91 -3.07
CA GLU A 7 -12.71 0.53 -2.65
C GLU A 7 -13.27 -0.56 -3.57
N ILE A 8 -13.26 -0.34 -4.88
CA ILE A 8 -13.71 -1.34 -5.88
C ILE A 8 -12.96 -2.67 -5.71
N ALA A 9 -11.64 -2.62 -5.51
CA ALA A 9 -10.80 -3.80 -5.32
C ALA A 9 -11.08 -4.57 -4.01
N ARG A 10 -11.71 -3.92 -3.02
CA ARG A 10 -12.10 -4.55 -1.75
C ARG A 10 -13.52 -5.08 -1.77
N GLU A 11 -14.38 -4.54 -2.60
CA GLU A 11 -15.80 -4.91 -2.69
C GLU A 11 -16.02 -6.26 -3.38
N SER A 12 -15.14 -6.66 -4.31
CA SER A 12 -15.28 -7.91 -5.04
C SER A 12 -13.97 -8.42 -5.64
N GLU A 13 -13.89 -9.72 -5.91
CA GLU A 13 -12.79 -10.34 -6.65
C GLU A 13 -12.73 -9.85 -8.11
N GLU A 14 -13.88 -9.61 -8.72
CA GLU A 14 -13.99 -9.02 -10.06
C GLU A 14 -13.40 -7.61 -10.10
N GLY A 15 -13.72 -6.78 -9.09
CA GLY A 15 -13.12 -5.46 -8.93
C GLY A 15 -11.61 -5.52 -8.66
N ALA A 16 -11.14 -6.52 -7.91
CA ALA A 16 -9.72 -6.73 -7.62
C ALA A 16 -8.91 -7.18 -8.86
N THR A 17 -9.57 -7.74 -9.87
CA THR A 17 -8.94 -8.22 -11.11
C THR A 17 -9.17 -7.30 -12.31
N GLU A 18 -9.99 -6.25 -12.15
CA GLU A 18 -10.24 -5.28 -13.22
C GLU A 18 -8.94 -4.55 -13.61
N PRO A 19 -8.53 -4.56 -14.89
CA PRO A 19 -7.22 -4.06 -15.31
C PRO A 19 -6.92 -2.61 -14.93
N THR A 20 -7.92 -1.72 -14.98
CA THR A 20 -7.75 -0.30 -14.65
C THR A 20 -7.55 -0.10 -13.15
N VAL A 21 -8.33 -0.79 -12.32
CA VAL A 21 -8.21 -0.82 -10.86
C VAL A 21 -6.83 -1.33 -10.47
N VAL A 22 -6.44 -2.51 -10.96
CA VAL A 22 -5.13 -3.14 -10.70
C VAL A 22 -4.00 -2.18 -11.05
N LYS A 23 -4.06 -1.53 -12.22
CA LYS A 23 -3.06 -0.56 -12.64
C LYS A 23 -2.96 0.62 -11.67
N ILE A 24 -4.09 1.23 -11.30
CA ILE A 24 -4.12 2.41 -10.41
C ILE A 24 -3.54 2.08 -9.04
N ILE A 25 -4.00 1.00 -8.40
CA ILE A 25 -3.55 0.63 -7.05
C ILE A 25 -2.11 0.11 -7.06
N GLY A 26 -1.71 -0.60 -8.12
CA GLY A 26 -0.34 -1.10 -8.30
C GLY A 26 0.68 0.02 -8.50
N GLU A 27 0.38 1.02 -9.32
CA GLU A 27 1.24 2.20 -9.49
C GLU A 27 1.39 2.99 -8.18
N ALA A 28 0.31 3.13 -7.41
CA ALA A 28 0.35 3.77 -6.10
C ALA A 28 1.20 2.97 -5.11
N TYR A 29 1.01 1.64 -5.06
CA TYR A 29 1.80 0.74 -4.23
C TYR A 29 3.30 0.85 -4.54
N ASN A 30 3.69 0.75 -5.82
CA ASN A 30 5.09 0.84 -6.23
C ASN A 30 5.74 2.16 -5.79
N LYS A 31 5.01 3.28 -5.88
CA LYS A 31 5.49 4.58 -5.39
C LYS A 31 5.70 4.58 -3.87
N ILE A 32 4.78 3.99 -3.10
CA ILE A 32 4.88 3.90 -1.64
C ILE A 32 6.03 2.98 -1.24
N TRP A 33 6.12 1.80 -1.86
CA TRP A 33 7.20 0.84 -1.63
C TRP A 33 8.57 1.47 -1.87
N ASN A 34 8.75 2.20 -2.97
CA ASN A 34 10.01 2.89 -3.26
C ASN A 34 10.39 3.89 -2.15
N LYS A 35 9.43 4.67 -1.63
CA LYS A 35 9.69 5.59 -0.50
C LYS A 35 10.07 4.85 0.78
N VAL A 36 9.37 3.76 1.11
CA VAL A 36 9.66 2.91 2.26
C VAL A 36 11.04 2.27 2.13
N ALA A 37 11.36 1.66 0.99
CA ALA A 37 12.64 0.98 0.75
C ALA A 37 13.84 1.94 0.72
N THR A 38 13.65 3.17 0.23
CA THR A 38 14.72 4.18 0.18
C THR A 38 15.01 4.78 1.56
N ARG A 39 14.01 4.82 2.44
CA ARG A 39 14.09 5.44 3.77
C ARG A 39 13.44 4.52 4.82
N PRO A 40 13.99 3.31 5.02
CA PRO A 40 13.33 2.23 5.77
C PRO A 40 13.14 2.53 7.26
N ASP A 41 13.88 3.49 7.81
CA ASP A 41 13.84 3.83 9.23
C ASP A 41 13.11 5.14 9.54
N ILE A 42 12.87 5.99 8.54
CA ILE A 42 12.32 7.35 8.76
C ILE A 42 11.07 7.67 7.96
N TYR A 43 10.73 6.90 6.93
CA TYR A 43 9.53 7.19 6.14
C TYR A 43 8.27 6.89 6.96
N LEU A 44 7.42 7.91 7.13
CA LEU A 44 6.11 7.83 7.75
C LEU A 44 5.03 7.94 6.67
N MET A 45 4.19 6.91 6.56
CA MET A 45 3.08 6.87 5.61
C MET A 45 1.93 7.76 6.07
N SER A 46 1.24 8.41 5.14
CA SER A 46 -0.10 8.97 5.42
C SER A 46 -1.15 7.86 5.52
N SER A 47 -2.31 8.14 6.12
CA SER A 47 -3.43 7.18 6.22
C SER A 47 -3.87 6.60 4.86
N LYS A 48 -3.85 7.42 3.79
CA LYS A 48 -4.16 6.96 2.42
C LYS A 48 -3.08 6.02 1.88
N GLU A 49 -1.82 6.36 2.08
CA GLU A 49 -0.70 5.50 1.68
C GLU A 49 -0.70 4.19 2.45
N PHE A 50 -0.95 4.24 3.77
CA PHE A 50 -1.08 3.05 4.60
C PHE A 50 -2.19 2.13 4.11
N SER A 51 -3.36 2.67 3.74
CA SER A 51 -4.49 1.89 3.21
C SER A 51 -4.14 1.11 1.94
N VAL A 52 -3.39 1.73 1.03
CA VAL A 52 -2.89 1.08 -0.20
C VAL A 52 -1.79 0.09 0.14
N PHE A 53 -0.83 0.47 0.99
CA PHE A 53 0.30 -0.38 1.36
C PHE A 53 -0.13 -1.68 2.04
N ASN A 54 -1.10 -1.58 2.95
CA ASN A 54 -1.62 -2.70 3.71
C ASN A 54 -2.49 -3.64 2.86
N TYR A 55 -3.12 -3.13 1.79
CA TYR A 55 -3.83 -3.99 0.84
C TYR A 55 -2.90 -5.02 0.18
N PHE A 56 -1.63 -4.67 -0.03
CA PHE A 56 -0.61 -5.57 -0.59
C PHE A 56 0.19 -6.36 0.47
N GLN A 57 -0.34 -6.54 1.69
CA GLN A 57 0.39 -7.19 2.79
C GLN A 57 0.94 -8.58 2.48
N ASP A 58 0.20 -9.35 1.69
CA ASP A 58 0.60 -10.70 1.27
C ASP A 58 1.71 -10.67 0.22
N SER A 59 1.79 -9.59 -0.56
CA SER A 59 2.72 -9.41 -1.68
C SER A 59 3.94 -8.54 -1.35
N TRP A 60 4.12 -8.10 -0.10
CA TRP A 60 5.31 -7.32 0.29
C TRP A 60 6.62 -8.06 -0.05
N PRO A 61 7.56 -7.45 -0.81
CA PRO A 61 8.83 -8.07 -1.19
C PRO A 61 9.74 -8.39 0.00
N ASP A 62 9.82 -7.47 0.96
CA ASP A 62 10.56 -7.65 2.22
C ASP A 62 9.62 -7.44 3.40
N LYS A 63 9.23 -8.54 4.05
CA LYS A 63 8.32 -8.53 5.20
C LYS A 63 8.91 -7.80 6.40
N GLN A 64 10.24 -7.77 6.57
CA GLN A 64 10.87 -7.09 7.69
C GLN A 64 10.79 -5.57 7.52
N ILE A 65 11.16 -5.05 6.35
CA ILE A 65 11.05 -3.62 6.03
C ILE A 65 9.58 -3.17 6.14
N ALA A 66 8.66 -3.96 5.58
CA ALA A 66 7.24 -3.64 5.61
C ALA A 66 6.67 -3.59 7.02
N ARG A 67 6.97 -4.59 7.88
CA ARG A 67 6.52 -4.61 9.28
C ARG A 67 7.05 -3.41 10.07
N LYS A 68 8.31 -3.02 9.86
CA LYS A 68 8.85 -1.80 10.48
C LYS A 68 8.09 -0.56 10.02
N ALA A 69 7.73 -0.47 8.73
CA ALA A 69 6.94 0.64 8.20
C ALA A 69 5.52 0.70 8.78
N VAL A 70 4.88 -0.44 8.96
CA VAL A 70 3.58 -0.56 9.63
C VAL A 70 3.68 -0.14 11.09
N ALA A 71 4.70 -0.61 11.82
CA ALA A 71 4.92 -0.21 13.22
C ALA A 71 5.07 1.30 13.35
N ARG A 72 5.94 1.92 12.52
CA ARG A 72 6.11 3.39 12.52
C ARG A 72 4.82 4.16 12.27
N TYR A 73 3.97 3.68 11.36
CA TYR A 73 2.67 4.30 11.13
C TYR A 73 1.84 4.30 12.42
N TRP A 74 1.70 3.13 13.07
CA TRP A 74 0.92 3.00 14.31
C TRP A 74 1.50 3.78 15.48
N ASP A 75 2.83 3.86 15.59
CA ASP A 75 3.51 4.62 16.64
C ASP A 75 3.28 6.15 16.53
N ASN A 76 2.78 6.63 15.38
CA ASN A 76 2.58 8.06 15.08
C ASN A 76 1.15 8.38 14.58
N ALA A 77 0.20 7.45 14.73
CA ALA A 77 -1.17 7.56 14.25
C ALA A 77 -2.13 8.21 15.27
#